data_AF-A0A0D2JYX5-F1
#
_entry.id   AF-A0A0D2JYX5-F1
#
_cell.length_a   1.000
_cell.length_b   1.000
_cell.length_c   1.000
_cell.angle_alpha   90.00
_cell.angle_beta   90.00
_cell.angle_gamma   90.00
#
_symmetry.space_group_name_H-M   'P 1'
#
loop_
_entity.id
_entity.type
_entity.pdbx_description
1 polymer ?
#
loop_
_entity_poly.entity_id
_entity_poly.type
_entity_poly.pdbx_seq_one_letter_code
_entity_poly.pdbx_strand_id
1 'polypeptide(L)'
;MIALWLDEEWCPQGVHQDLGRAAGDAYARIRAGGEDEMGGLLLALSNELMGFNYRECFVGPFDVSNKVVKMLMQREGTDVCCTSDSDATRAARFEAGSDRQA
;
A
#
# COMPACT_ATOMS: atom_id res chain seq x y z
N MET A 1 -2.69 0.23 -6.31
CA MET A 1 -2.68 1.48 -5.51
C MET A 1 -1.29 1.83 -4.96
N ILE A 2 -0.57 0.90 -4.32
CA ILE A 2 0.77 1.17 -3.75
C ILE A 2 1.78 1.71 -4.79
N ALA A 3 1.88 1.07 -5.96
CA ALA A 3 2.78 1.56 -7.01
C ALA A 3 2.48 3.01 -7.43
N LEU A 4 1.20 3.35 -7.63
CA LEU A 4 0.77 4.72 -7.94
C LEU A 4 1.17 5.71 -6.84
N TRP A 5 0.97 5.34 -5.58
CA TRP A 5 1.39 6.20 -4.46
C TRP A 5 2.90 6.45 -4.47
N LEU A 6 3.71 5.41 -4.67
CA LEU A 6 5.16 5.53 -4.73
C LEU A 6 5.62 6.39 -5.92
N ASP A 7 5.04 6.18 -7.10
CA ASP A 7 5.36 6.93 -8.31
C ASP A 7 5.03 8.42 -8.17
N GLU A 8 3.93 8.76 -7.49
CA GLU A 8 3.53 10.15 -7.27
C GLU A 8 4.27 10.86 -6.13
N GLU A 9 4.74 10.12 -5.13
CA GLU A 9 5.48 10.71 -4.00
C GLU A 9 6.94 10.98 -4.37
N TRP A 10 7.53 10.13 -5.21
CA TRP A 10 8.93 10.20 -5.60
C TRP A 10 9.08 10.55 -7.07
N CYS A 11 9.22 9.53 -7.91
CA CYS A 11 9.14 9.60 -9.36
C CYS A 11 8.78 8.21 -9.88
N PRO A 12 8.23 8.08 -11.10
CA PRO A 12 7.91 6.79 -11.68
C PRO A 12 9.14 5.87 -11.78
N GLN A 13 9.07 4.70 -11.16
CA GLN A 13 10.17 3.71 -11.18
C GLN A 13 9.64 2.28 -11.31
N GLY A 14 10.37 1.44 -12.06
CA GLY A 14 9.99 0.03 -12.25
C GLY A 14 9.86 -0.72 -10.93
N VAL A 15 10.77 -0.45 -9.97
CA VAL A 15 10.76 -1.07 -8.65
C VAL A 15 9.48 -0.80 -7.85
N HIS A 16 8.77 0.30 -8.10
CA HIS A 16 7.50 0.60 -7.45
C HIS A 16 6.39 -0.35 -7.89
N GLN A 17 6.43 -0.83 -9.14
CA GLN A 17 5.48 -1.83 -9.64
C GLN A 17 5.74 -3.18 -8.98
N ASP A 18 7.00 -3.58 -8.88
CA ASP A 18 7.41 -4.82 -8.21
C ASP A 18 7.04 -4.78 -6.72
N LEU A 19 7.33 -3.68 -6.03
CA LEU A 19 6.98 -3.47 -4.63
C LEU A 19 5.46 -3.43 -4.43
N GLY A 20 4.72 -2.78 -5.33
CA GLY A 20 3.26 -2.75 -5.30
C GLY A 20 2.64 -4.15 -5.45
N ARG A 21 3.17 -4.97 -6.36
CA ARG A 21 2.77 -6.38 -6.52
C ARG A 21 3.12 -7.19 -5.29
N ALA A 22 4.36 -7.09 -4.79
CA ALA A 22 4.81 -7.81 -3.60
C ALA A 22 3.92 -7.49 -2.38
N ALA A 23 3.60 -6.22 -2.15
CA ALA A 23 2.70 -5.80 -1.07
C ALA A 23 1.27 -6.35 -1.24
N GLY A 24 0.73 -6.36 -2.47
CA GLY A 24 -0.58 -6.92 -2.76
C GLY A 24 -0.65 -8.44 -2.53
N ASP A 25 0.35 -9.18 -3.01
CA ASP A 25 0.45 -10.62 -2.85
C ASP A 25 0.63 -11.02 -1.37
N ALA A 26 1.45 -10.26 -0.63
CA ALA A 26 1.63 -10.42 0.81
C ALA A 26 0.32 -10.17 1.57
N TYR A 27 -0.37 -9.07 1.29
CA TYR A 27 -1.67 -8.73 1.89
C TYR A 27 -2.69 -9.86 1.67
N ALA A 28 -2.83 -10.35 0.43
CA ALA A 28 -3.76 -11.41 0.11
C ALA A 28 -3.48 -12.71 0.88
N ARG A 29 -2.20 -13.12 0.98
CA ARG A 29 -1.80 -14.29 1.78
C ARG A 29 -2.10 -14.10 3.26
N ILE A 30 -1.71 -12.97 3.85
CA ILE A 30 -1.86 -12.71 5.28
C ILE A 30 -3.35 -12.70 5.66
N ARG A 31 -4.19 -12.05 4.84
CA ARG A 31 -5.65 -12.06 5.03
C ARG A 31 -6.26 -13.44 4.88
N ALA A 32 -5.81 -14.23 3.91
CA ALA A 32 -6.24 -15.62 3.80
C ALA A 32 -5.82 -16.48 5.00
N GLY A 33 -4.76 -16.08 5.71
CA GLY A 33 -4.30 -16.68 6.97
C GLY A 33 -5.11 -16.28 8.20
N GLY A 34 -6.09 -15.37 8.08
CA GLY A 34 -6.98 -14.96 9.17
C GLY A 34 -6.46 -13.80 10.02
N GLU A 35 -5.44 -13.07 9.58
CA GLU A 35 -5.01 -11.83 10.25
C GLU A 35 -5.93 -10.67 9.83
N ASP A 36 -6.87 -10.34 10.72
CA ASP A 36 -7.86 -9.31 10.48
C ASP A 36 -7.60 -8.00 11.23
N GLU A 37 -6.73 -8.02 12.23
CA GLU A 37 -6.43 -6.86 13.06
C GLU A 37 -5.44 -5.95 12.33
N MET A 38 -5.70 -4.64 12.31
CA MET A 38 -4.89 -3.71 11.50
C MET A 38 -3.44 -3.62 12.01
N GLY A 39 -3.22 -3.71 13.32
CA GLY A 39 -1.88 -3.76 13.93
C GLY A 39 -1.13 -5.03 13.56
N GLY A 40 -1.76 -6.19 13.75
CA GLY A 40 -1.24 -7.49 13.31
C GLY A 40 -0.91 -7.52 11.81
N LEU A 41 -1.81 -7.03 10.96
CA LEU A 41 -1.61 -6.94 9.52
C LEU A 41 -0.39 -6.06 9.17
N LEU A 42 -0.22 -4.91 9.83
CA LEU A 42 0.90 -4.02 9.61
C LEU A 42 2.23 -4.73 9.93
N LEU A 43 2.31 -5.42 11.05
CA LEU A 43 3.52 -6.14 11.47
C LEU A 43 3.82 -7.32 10.55
N ALA A 44 2.79 -8.11 10.21
CA ALA A 44 2.92 -9.25 9.31
C ALA A 44 3.37 -8.82 7.90
N LEU A 45 2.79 -7.75 7.36
CA LEU A 45 3.22 -7.16 6.08
C LEU A 45 4.65 -6.66 6.15
N SER A 46 5.01 -5.93 7.22
CA SER A 46 6.36 -5.40 7.38
C SER A 46 7.39 -6.51 7.40
N ASN A 47 7.07 -7.62 8.09
CA ASN A 47 7.94 -8.79 8.15
C ASN A 47 8.09 -9.49 6.80
N GLU A 48 6.99 -9.71 6.08
CA GLU A 48 7.00 -10.34 4.75
C GLU A 48 7.80 -9.50 3.74
N LEU A 49 7.67 -8.18 3.82
CA LEU A 49 8.30 -7.25 2.89
C LEU A 49 9.80 -7.00 3.18
N MET A 50 10.33 -7.43 4.34
CA MET A 50 11.77 -7.27 4.64
C MET A 50 12.70 -7.88 3.60
N GLY A 51 12.26 -8.92 2.88
CA GLY A 51 13.06 -9.59 1.84
C GLY A 51 13.17 -8.82 0.52
N PHE A 52 12.47 -7.69 0.36
CA PHE A 52 12.46 -6.91 -0.87
C PHE A 52 13.70 -6.01 -1.01
N ASN A 53 14.15 -5.74 -2.24
CA ASN A 53 15.27 -4.85 -2.50
C ASN A 53 14.81 -3.38 -2.62
N TYR A 54 14.98 -2.61 -1.54
CA TYR A 54 14.51 -1.22 -1.44
C TYR A 54 15.43 -0.15 -2.02
N ARG A 55 16.57 -0.51 -2.62
CA ARG A 55 17.64 0.44 -3.00
C ARG A 55 17.15 1.68 -3.76
N GLU A 56 16.15 1.50 -4.63
CA GLU A 56 15.61 2.55 -5.50
C GLU A 56 14.19 2.99 -5.10
N CYS A 57 13.64 2.45 -4.00
CA CYS A 57 12.25 2.71 -3.58
C CYS A 57 12.08 3.98 -2.74
N PHE A 58 13.17 4.50 -2.14
CA PHE A 58 13.15 5.64 -1.21
C PHE A 58 12.21 5.48 0.01
N VAL A 59 11.78 4.25 0.30
CA VAL A 59 10.95 3.87 1.44
C VAL A 59 11.43 2.54 2.02
N GLY A 60 10.98 2.20 3.22
CA GLY A 60 11.20 0.89 3.85
C GLY A 60 9.94 0.01 3.89
N PRO A 61 10.09 -1.25 4.35
CA PRO A 61 8.98 -2.20 4.47
C PRO A 61 7.89 -1.71 5.43
N PHE A 62 8.26 -1.01 6.50
CA PHE A 62 7.31 -0.46 7.45
C PHE A 62 6.48 0.69 6.84
N ASP A 63 7.11 1.58 6.07
CA ASP A 63 6.41 2.70 5.41
C ASP A 63 5.35 2.19 4.43
N VAL A 64 5.71 1.19 3.64
CA VAL A 64 4.80 0.54 2.68
C VAL A 64 3.65 -0.15 3.42
N SER A 65 3.95 -0.90 4.48
CA SER A 65 2.94 -1.62 5.27
C SER A 65 1.99 -0.65 5.97
N ASN A 66 2.52 0.43 6.54
CA ASN A 66 1.73 1.51 7.12
C ASN A 66 0.81 2.14 6.09
N LYS A 67 1.30 2.39 4.86
CA LYS A 67 0.46 2.92 3.78
C LYS A 67 -0.65 1.95 3.38
N VAL A 68 -0.37 0.66 3.26
CA VAL A 68 -1.39 -0.37 2.95
C VAL A 68 -2.50 -0.33 4.00
N VAL A 69 -2.15 -0.39 5.28
CA VAL A 69 -3.13 -0.40 6.37
C VAL A 69 -3.91 0.93 6.43
N LYS A 70 -3.24 2.07 6.23
CA LYS A 70 -3.90 3.37 6.14
C LYS A 70 -4.95 3.41 5.03
N MET A 71 -4.63 2.89 3.83
CA MET A 71 -5.57 2.82 2.71
C MET A 71 -6.79 1.94 3.03
N LEU A 72 -6.59 0.83 3.73
CA LEU A 72 -7.70 -0.04 4.17
C LEU A 72 -8.60 0.66 5.19
N MET A 73 -8.02 1.31 6.19
CA MET A 73 -8.76 2.07 7.19
C MET A 73 -9.56 3.22 6.57
N GLN A 74 -8.99 3.93 5.59
CA GLN A 74 -9.70 4.98 4.84
C GLN A 74 -10.88 4.43 4.06
N ARG A 75 -10.72 3.27 3.42
CA ARG A 75 -11.82 2.58 2.71
C ARG A 75 -12.94 2.18 3.66
N GLU A 76 -12.62 1.84 4.90
CA GLU A 76 -13.59 1.52 5.96
C GLU A 76 -14.23 2.78 6.60
N GLY A 77 -13.83 3.99 6.17
CA GLY A 77 -14.33 5.25 6.71
C GLY A 77 -13.73 5.61 8.07
N THR A 78 -12.62 4.97 8.46
CA THR A 78 -11.90 5.29 9.70
C THR A 78 -11.03 6.53 9.50
N ASP A 79 -11.13 7.49 10.41
CA ASP A 79 -10.22 8.64 10.44
C ASP A 79 -8.83 8.18 10.86
N VAL A 80 -7.84 8.43 10.00
CA VAL A 80 -6.44 8.08 10.20
C VAL A 80 -5.61 9.35 10.28
N CYS A 81 -4.73 9.41 11.27
CA CYS A 81 -3.80 10.52 11.42
C CYS A 81 -2.93 10.68 10.16
N CYS A 82 -2.48 11.92 9.92
CA CYS A 82 -1.60 12.26 8.79
C CYS A 82 -2.22 12.00 7.40
N THR A 83 -3.56 11.98 7.27
CA THR A 83 -4.22 11.96 5.96
C THR A 83 -4.13 13.34 5.31
N SER A 84 -3.70 13.37 4.05
CA SER A 84 -3.66 14.59 3.23
C SER A 84 -4.77 14.56 2.19
N ASP A 85 -5.18 15.74 1.70
CA ASP A 85 -6.12 15.85 0.57
C ASP A 85 -5.64 15.09 -0.68
N SER A 86 -4.32 14.93 -0.82
CA SER A 86 -3.71 14.14 -1.89
C SER A 86 -4.00 12.64 -1.77
N ASP A 87 -4.16 12.09 -0.56
CA ASP A 87 -4.48 10.67 -0.36
C ASP A 87 -5.91 10.34 -0.85
N ALA A 88 -6.89 11.18 -0.50
CA ALA A 88 -8.27 11.03 -0.97
C ALA A 88 -8.37 11.18 -2.50
N THR A 89 -7.67 12.17 -3.06
CA THR A 89 -7.65 12.43 -4.51
C THR A 89 -6.97 11.29 -5.28
N ARG A 90 -5.92 10.67 -4.73
CA ARG A 90 -5.27 9.49 -5.31
C ARG A 90 -6.21 8.29 -5.35
N ALA A 91 -6.94 8.05 -4.27
CA ALA A 91 -7.88 6.94 -4.19
C ALA A 91 -8.97 7.05 -5.26
N ALA A 92 -9.63 8.20 -5.35
CA ALA A 92 -10.66 8.44 -6.35
C ALA A 92 -10.16 8.27 -7.79
N ARG A 93 -8.92 8.72 -8.09
CA ARG A 93 -8.31 8.55 -9.42
C ARG A 93 -7.98 7.09 -9.73
N PHE A 94 -7.49 6.34 -8.75
CA PHE A 94 -7.17 4.91 -8.90
C PHE A 94 -8.45 4.09 -9.16
N GLU A 95 -9.52 4.37 -8.42
CA GLU A 95 -10.83 3.72 -8.60
C GLU A 95 -11.40 4.05 -9.99
N ALA A 96 -11.47 5.33 -10.36
CA ALA A 96 -11.95 5.75 -11.68
C ALA A 96 -11.08 5.21 -12.85
N GLY A 97 -9.80 4.92 -12.61
CA GLY A 97 -8.91 4.28 -13.58
C GLY A 97 -9.15 2.77 -13.71
N SER A 98 -9.42 2.11 -12.59
CA SER A 98 -9.68 0.66 -12.52
C SER A 98 -11.01 0.30 -13.17
N ASP A 99 -12.05 1.12 -12.97
CA ASP A 99 -13.38 0.95 -13.57
C ASP A 99 -13.39 1.11 -15.10
N ARG A 100 -12.35 1.74 -15.67
CA ARG A 100 -12.18 1.86 -17.14
C ARG A 100 -11.46 0.68 -17.78
N GLN A 101 -10.91 -0.23 -16.98
CA GLN A 101 -10.15 -1.40 -17.43
C GLN A 101 -10.87 -2.74 -17.15
N ALA A 102 -12.06 -2.70 -16.54
CA ALA A 102 -12.95 -3.84 -16.30
C ALA A 102 -14.10 -3.86 -17.33
#